data_AF-A0A2W5P4G2-F1
#
_entry.id   AF-A0A2W5P4G2-F1
#
_cell.length_a   1.000
_cell.length_b   1.000
_cell.length_c   1.000
_cell.angle_alpha   90.00
_cell.angle_beta   90.00
_cell.angle_gamma   90.00
#
_symmetry.space_group_name_H-M   'P 1'
#
loop_
_entity.id
_entity.type
_entity.pdbx_description
1 polymer ?
#
loop_
_entity_poly.entity_id
_entity_poly.type
_entity_poly.pdbx_seq_one_letter_code
_entity_poly.pdbx_strand_id
1 'polypeptide(L)'
;MKHLQDLPVLVLGLGASGLAMARWCARHGAQVTVADTREAPPQLAVLREELPQAQFVGGPFTAALIDGTPIRAVYRSPGLSPATVAPVVDAARAVGLVVGGELDLFAQALRDLHAARVKAAQAAEPAVVAHDADIEPSGLAETPAAQAAEPDTIPVPAAPQEEVPAAAHAEPVPVQEEPAPSAVDEAAMPTADVHEAGPGANDVDASAGAQAEGVQPDPALSLPTPMPAAAAPVEAATPGAYVPKAAREAAEFVARIAELSTPAALAQAEEEPAPAPAVMVAAPPVPVGYTPAVLAITGTNGKTTVTSLTAQLVEHAGKSVAVAGNIGPTLLDTLSAHIDADTLPQVWVLELSSFQLDGVQGFEPTAATVLNITQDHLDWHGDMASYAGAKARIFGQKGLMVLNRDDAAVMAMLPAPLKAKLQKPVVRTHLTFGADLPQRPGDFGIERINGMAWLVRAHEADETQKRKRGAVQEEDIHLQRLMPADALRIRGQHNALNALAALALAVSAGCPMGPMLFGLREYRGEPHRVEPVAIIDGVEYFDDSKGTNVGATAAALLGLGVDRKVIVILGGEGKGQDFSPLADPVRRFARAVVLIGRDAPVIE
;
A
#
# COMPACT_ATOMS: atom_id res chain seq x y z
N MET A 1 -26.35 10.32 13.81
CA MET A 1 -25.43 11.34 13.25
C MET A 1 -26.19 12.65 13.09
N LYS A 2 -26.19 13.51 14.13
CA LYS A 2 -27.03 14.73 14.14
C LYS A 2 -26.42 15.91 13.36
N HIS A 3 -25.14 15.82 13.00
CA HIS A 3 -24.40 16.94 12.41
C HIS A 3 -24.76 17.22 10.94
N LEU A 4 -25.40 16.27 10.25
CA LEU A 4 -25.88 16.42 8.86
C LEU A 4 -27.37 16.78 8.76
N GLN A 5 -28.12 16.68 9.86
CA GLN A 5 -29.57 16.93 9.85
C GLN A 5 -29.85 18.36 9.39
N ASP A 6 -30.68 18.50 8.36
CA ASP A 6 -31.10 19.75 7.73
C ASP A 6 -29.94 20.60 7.18
N LEU A 7 -28.73 20.04 7.08
CA LEU A 7 -27.54 20.74 6.61
C LEU A 7 -27.53 20.79 5.07
N PRO A 8 -27.41 21.98 4.45
CA PRO A 8 -27.20 22.08 3.01
C PRO A 8 -25.78 21.65 2.63
N VAL A 9 -25.67 20.55 1.89
CA VAL A 9 -24.42 19.89 1.54
C VAL A 9 -24.21 19.93 0.03
N LEU A 10 -23.01 20.33 -0.40
CA LEU A 10 -22.56 20.24 -1.77
C LEU A 10 -21.63 19.04 -1.94
N VAL A 11 -21.95 18.13 -2.86
CA VAL A 11 -21.05 17.05 -3.29
C VAL A 11 -20.48 17.38 -4.67
N LEU A 12 -19.16 17.40 -4.80
CA LEU A 12 -18.46 17.63 -6.06
C LEU A 12 -18.05 16.30 -6.70
N GLY A 13 -18.47 16.11 -7.95
CA GLY A 13 -18.22 14.93 -8.78
C GLY A 13 -19.23 13.81 -8.52
N LEU A 14 -19.89 13.34 -9.58
CA LEU A 14 -20.90 12.29 -9.55
C LEU A 14 -20.35 10.98 -10.15
N GLY A 15 -19.28 10.49 -9.53
CA GLY A 15 -18.79 9.11 -9.68
C GLY A 15 -19.35 8.19 -8.59
N ALA A 16 -18.76 7.01 -8.41
CA ALA A 16 -19.19 6.05 -7.38
C ALA A 16 -19.14 6.64 -5.96
N SER A 17 -17.98 7.16 -5.52
CA SER A 17 -17.84 7.84 -4.23
C SER A 17 -18.74 9.07 -4.10
N GLY A 18 -18.94 9.82 -5.19
CA GLY A 18 -19.84 10.97 -5.24
C GLY A 18 -21.29 10.58 -4.90
N LEU A 19 -21.79 9.54 -5.55
CA LEU A 19 -23.12 8.99 -5.29
C LEU A 19 -23.24 8.43 -3.87
N ALA A 20 -22.22 7.69 -3.40
CA ALA A 20 -22.18 7.14 -2.04
C ALA A 20 -22.27 8.24 -0.96
N MET A 21 -21.54 9.35 -1.13
CA MET A 21 -21.63 10.52 -0.25
C MET A 21 -23.01 11.19 -0.33
N ALA A 22 -23.60 11.31 -1.52
CA ALA A 22 -24.94 11.88 -1.68
C ALA A 22 -25.99 11.04 -0.94
N ARG A 23 -25.98 9.72 -1.11
CA ARG A 23 -26.82 8.76 -0.38
C ARG A 23 -26.64 8.89 1.12
N TRP A 24 -25.40 8.91 1.59
CA TRP A 24 -25.07 9.02 3.00
C TRP A 24 -25.59 10.32 3.63
N CYS A 25 -25.36 11.45 2.97
CA CYS A 25 -25.82 12.76 3.43
C CYS A 25 -27.36 12.81 3.47
N ALA A 26 -28.03 12.36 2.41
CA ALA A 26 -29.49 12.33 2.35
C ALA A 26 -30.11 11.39 3.41
N ARG A 27 -29.51 10.21 3.62
CA ARG A 27 -29.88 9.26 4.69
C ARG A 27 -29.87 9.91 6.07
N HIS A 28 -28.98 10.87 6.30
CA HIS A 28 -28.87 11.60 7.56
C HIS A 28 -29.54 12.98 7.55
N GLY A 29 -30.47 13.20 6.63
CA GLY A 29 -31.35 14.38 6.61
C GLY A 29 -30.73 15.64 6.02
N ALA A 30 -29.59 15.55 5.34
CA ALA A 30 -29.00 16.69 4.65
C ALA A 30 -29.80 17.10 3.41
N GLN A 31 -29.77 18.39 3.07
CA GLN A 31 -30.25 18.90 1.79
C GLN A 31 -29.10 18.82 0.77
N VAL A 32 -29.16 17.86 -0.14
CA VAL A 32 -28.02 17.52 -1.01
C VAL A 32 -28.12 18.23 -2.35
N THR A 33 -27.05 18.93 -2.71
CA THR A 33 -26.76 19.38 -4.07
C THR A 33 -25.53 18.64 -4.58
N VAL A 34 -25.60 18.06 -5.77
CA VAL A 34 -24.48 17.40 -6.44
C VAL A 34 -24.08 18.23 -7.67
N ALA A 35 -22.81 18.59 -7.77
CA ALA A 35 -22.27 19.28 -8.94
C ALA A 35 -21.26 18.40 -9.68
N ASP A 36 -21.30 18.37 -11.01
CA ASP A 36 -20.31 17.69 -11.85
C ASP A 36 -19.93 18.57 -13.04
N THR A 37 -18.67 18.51 -13.47
CA THR A 37 -18.20 19.27 -14.65
C THR A 37 -18.86 18.82 -15.95
N ARG A 38 -19.42 17.62 -15.97
CA ARG A 38 -20.18 17.05 -17.09
C ARG A 38 -21.66 17.36 -16.91
N GLU A 39 -22.35 17.61 -18.03
CA GLU A 39 -23.81 17.73 -18.05
C GLU A 39 -24.53 16.39 -17.82
N ALA A 40 -23.88 15.29 -18.21
CA ALA A 40 -24.40 13.93 -18.10
C ALA A 40 -23.33 12.97 -17.52
N PRO A 41 -23.00 13.06 -16.22
CA PRO A 41 -22.09 12.13 -15.59
C PRO A 41 -22.73 10.73 -15.45
N PRO A 42 -21.92 9.66 -15.32
CA PRO A 42 -22.40 8.27 -15.36
C PRO A 42 -23.50 7.94 -14.34
N GLN A 43 -23.42 8.52 -13.14
CA GLN A 43 -24.33 8.22 -12.03
C GLN A 43 -25.55 9.17 -11.96
N LEU A 44 -25.77 10.03 -12.96
CA LEU A 44 -26.88 11.00 -12.93
C LEU A 44 -28.26 10.33 -12.96
N ALA A 45 -28.42 9.27 -13.75
CA ALA A 45 -29.67 8.53 -13.82
C ALA A 45 -30.02 7.91 -12.46
N VAL A 46 -29.04 7.23 -11.85
CA VAL A 46 -29.18 6.60 -10.53
C VAL A 46 -29.46 7.64 -9.43
N LEU A 47 -28.76 8.79 -9.45
CA LEU A 47 -29.03 9.87 -8.50
C LEU A 47 -30.49 10.35 -8.57
N ARG A 48 -31.03 10.55 -9.78
CA ARG A 48 -32.41 11.03 -9.97
C ARG A 48 -33.46 10.00 -9.56
N GLU A 49 -33.14 8.72 -9.74
CA GLU A 49 -34.01 7.62 -9.36
C GLU A 49 -34.06 7.45 -7.83
N GLU A 50 -32.90 7.40 -7.18
CA GLU A 50 -32.79 7.08 -5.76
C GLU A 50 -32.96 8.31 -4.84
N LEU A 51 -32.53 9.48 -5.30
CA LEU A 51 -32.54 10.74 -4.55
C LEU A 51 -33.21 11.86 -5.37
N PRO A 52 -34.51 11.75 -5.70
CA PRO A 52 -35.22 12.76 -6.51
C PRO A 52 -35.26 14.16 -5.87
N GLN A 53 -35.05 14.25 -4.55
CA GLN A 53 -34.93 15.50 -3.80
C GLN A 53 -33.56 16.17 -3.92
N ALA A 54 -32.53 15.44 -4.37
CA ALA A 54 -31.20 16.01 -4.54
C ALA A 54 -31.16 16.90 -5.79
N GLN A 55 -30.55 18.09 -5.67
CA GLN A 55 -30.36 18.98 -6.80
C GLN A 55 -29.11 18.57 -7.58
N PHE A 56 -29.16 18.62 -8.91
CA PHE A 56 -28.00 18.40 -9.76
C PHE A 56 -27.62 19.68 -10.52
N VAL A 57 -26.34 20.01 -10.54
CA VAL A 57 -25.78 21.15 -11.28
C VAL A 57 -24.67 20.66 -12.20
N GLY A 58 -24.91 20.72 -13.52
CA GLY A 58 -23.90 20.47 -14.53
C GLY A 58 -23.09 21.72 -14.85
N GLY A 59 -21.82 21.55 -15.20
CA GLY A 59 -20.96 22.60 -15.71
C GLY A 59 -19.74 22.92 -14.83
N PRO A 60 -18.94 23.94 -15.20
CA PRO A 60 -17.68 24.22 -14.53
C PRO A 60 -17.86 24.57 -13.06
N PHE A 61 -16.94 24.08 -12.22
CA PHE A 61 -16.90 24.42 -10.81
C PHE A 61 -16.42 25.85 -10.63
N THR A 62 -17.30 26.69 -10.08
CA THR A 62 -17.04 28.12 -9.83
C THR A 62 -17.46 28.50 -8.42
N ALA A 63 -16.95 29.64 -7.92
CA ALA A 63 -17.30 30.15 -6.59
C ALA A 63 -18.81 30.38 -6.40
N ALA A 64 -19.59 30.54 -7.49
CA ALA A 64 -21.05 30.69 -7.45
C ALA A 64 -21.79 29.45 -6.88
N LEU A 65 -21.13 28.29 -6.80
CA LEU A 65 -21.68 27.13 -6.08
C LEU A 65 -21.68 27.32 -4.56
N ILE A 66 -20.96 28.32 -4.05
CA ILE A 66 -20.84 28.66 -2.63
C ILE A 66 -21.42 30.05 -2.37
N ASP A 67 -20.96 31.07 -3.11
CA ASP A 67 -21.29 32.47 -2.89
C ASP A 67 -22.79 32.73 -3.05
N GLY A 68 -23.42 33.24 -1.98
CA GLY A 68 -24.86 33.54 -1.98
C GLY A 68 -25.78 32.32 -1.93
N THR A 69 -25.23 31.11 -1.75
CA THR A 69 -25.98 29.86 -1.62
C THR A 69 -26.16 29.47 -0.14
N PRO A 70 -27.14 28.60 0.20
CA PRO A 70 -27.30 28.11 1.56
C PRO A 70 -26.27 27.04 1.97
N ILE A 71 -25.32 26.66 1.09
CA ILE A 71 -24.37 25.55 1.31
C ILE A 71 -23.54 25.78 2.59
N ARG A 72 -23.42 24.72 3.41
CA ARG A 72 -22.70 24.74 4.70
C ARG A 72 -21.58 23.71 4.81
N ALA A 73 -21.52 22.74 3.89
CA ALA A 73 -20.42 21.78 3.80
C ALA A 73 -20.20 21.35 2.34
N VAL A 74 -18.95 21.03 2.01
CA VAL A 74 -18.53 20.59 0.68
C VAL A 74 -17.78 19.26 0.80
N TYR A 75 -18.22 18.23 0.08
CA TYR A 75 -17.54 16.95 -0.01
C TYR A 75 -17.10 16.66 -1.44
N ARG A 76 -15.89 16.17 -1.61
CA ARG A 76 -15.26 15.98 -2.92
C ARG A 76 -15.08 14.50 -3.21
N SER A 77 -15.56 14.07 -4.38
CA SER A 77 -15.25 12.74 -4.89
C SER A 77 -13.73 12.66 -5.16
N PRO A 78 -13.07 11.53 -4.81
CA PRO A 78 -11.68 11.32 -5.15
C PRO A 78 -11.42 11.40 -6.66
N GLY A 79 -10.22 11.83 -7.05
CA GLY A 79 -9.78 11.89 -8.44
C GLY A 79 -10.08 13.19 -9.18
N LEU A 80 -10.95 14.06 -8.64
CA LEU A 80 -11.10 15.43 -9.17
C LEU A 80 -9.78 16.19 -9.03
N SER A 81 -9.31 16.83 -10.10
CA SER A 81 -8.02 17.55 -10.06
C SER A 81 -8.08 18.72 -9.07
N PRO A 82 -6.98 19.05 -8.35
CA PRO A 82 -6.96 20.18 -7.43
C PRO A 82 -7.33 21.49 -8.13
N ALA A 83 -6.83 21.69 -9.35
CA ALA A 83 -7.15 22.87 -10.17
C ALA A 83 -8.64 22.96 -10.51
N THR A 84 -9.31 21.83 -10.79
CA THR A 84 -10.75 21.79 -11.09
C THR A 84 -11.60 22.19 -9.89
N VAL A 85 -11.22 21.75 -8.68
CA VAL A 85 -12.03 22.02 -7.47
C VAL A 85 -11.67 23.31 -6.75
N ALA A 86 -10.48 23.87 -6.99
CA ALA A 86 -9.96 25.05 -6.30
C ALA A 86 -10.97 26.22 -6.22
N PRO A 87 -11.68 26.63 -7.30
CA PRO A 87 -12.62 27.75 -7.22
C PRO A 87 -13.73 27.57 -6.16
N VAL A 88 -14.19 26.34 -5.96
CA VAL A 88 -15.24 26.01 -4.98
C VAL A 88 -14.63 25.80 -3.59
N VAL A 89 -13.51 25.08 -3.52
CA VAL A 89 -12.84 24.76 -2.25
C VAL A 89 -12.30 26.01 -1.57
N ASP A 90 -11.71 26.93 -2.33
CA ASP A 90 -11.16 28.18 -1.82
C ASP A 90 -12.28 29.11 -1.34
N ALA A 91 -13.38 29.22 -2.09
CA ALA A 91 -14.56 29.96 -1.66
C ALA A 91 -15.16 29.38 -0.36
N ALA A 92 -15.32 28.05 -0.30
CA ALA A 92 -15.81 27.37 0.90
C ALA A 92 -14.89 27.58 2.12
N ARG A 93 -13.57 27.52 1.93
CA ARG A 93 -12.60 27.78 3.00
C ARG A 93 -12.61 29.25 3.44
N ALA A 94 -12.75 30.20 2.52
CA ALA A 94 -12.77 31.63 2.83
C ALA A 94 -13.94 32.02 3.76
N VAL A 95 -15.06 31.30 3.68
CA VAL A 95 -16.22 31.48 4.56
C VAL A 95 -16.29 30.45 5.71
N GLY A 96 -15.24 29.66 5.91
CA GLY A 96 -15.10 28.73 7.04
C GLY A 96 -15.99 27.50 6.97
N LEU A 97 -16.40 27.06 5.77
CA LEU A 97 -17.18 25.84 5.60
C LEU A 97 -16.33 24.58 5.79
N VAL A 98 -16.99 23.50 6.19
CA VAL A 98 -16.38 22.17 6.24
C VAL A 98 -16.12 21.71 4.82
N VAL A 99 -14.87 21.32 4.53
CA VAL A 99 -14.47 20.70 3.27
C VAL A 99 -13.85 19.35 3.56
N GLY A 100 -14.35 18.29 2.93
CA GLY A 100 -13.83 16.94 3.10
C GLY A 100 -14.07 16.07 1.87
N GLY A 101 -13.99 14.75 2.07
CA GLY A 101 -14.35 13.72 1.10
C GLY A 101 -14.98 12.51 1.77
N GLU A 102 -15.06 11.41 1.04
CA GLU A 102 -15.73 10.19 1.48
C GLU A 102 -15.10 9.59 2.75
N LEU A 103 -13.77 9.60 2.82
CA LEU A 103 -13.02 9.07 3.97
C LEU A 103 -13.28 9.88 5.26
N ASP A 104 -13.46 11.21 5.15
CA ASP A 104 -13.80 12.06 6.31
C ASP A 104 -15.20 11.72 6.85
N LEU A 105 -16.16 11.52 5.95
CA LEU A 105 -17.52 11.11 6.31
C LEU A 105 -17.52 9.71 6.95
N PHE A 106 -16.79 8.76 6.37
CA PHE A 106 -16.64 7.41 6.94
C PHE A 106 -15.99 7.45 8.33
N ALA A 107 -14.90 8.21 8.51
CA ALA A 107 -14.24 8.36 9.80
C ALA A 107 -15.17 9.00 10.85
N GLN A 108 -15.94 10.01 10.46
CA GLN A 108 -16.93 10.64 11.33
C GLN A 108 -18.06 9.66 11.68
N ALA A 109 -18.48 8.83 10.72
CA ALA A 109 -19.49 7.80 10.93
C ALA A 109 -19.07 6.81 12.02
N LEU A 110 -17.84 6.27 11.95
CA LEU A 110 -17.31 5.38 12.97
C LEU A 110 -17.24 6.05 14.35
N ARG A 111 -16.89 7.34 14.43
CA ARG A 111 -16.91 8.10 15.69
C ARG A 111 -18.33 8.27 16.24
N ASP A 112 -19.31 8.54 15.39
CA ASP A 112 -20.70 8.69 15.80
C ASP A 112 -21.28 7.35 16.30
N LEU A 113 -20.91 6.24 15.64
CA LEU A 113 -21.24 4.86 16.05
C LEU A 113 -20.65 4.52 17.43
N HIS A 114 -19.45 4.99 17.70
CA HIS A 114 -18.82 4.87 19.01
C HIS A 114 -19.53 5.73 20.08
N ALA A 115 -19.76 7.02 19.79
CA ALA A 115 -20.23 8.02 20.74
C ALA A 115 -21.69 7.85 21.19
N ALA A 116 -22.55 7.20 20.38
CA ALA A 116 -23.95 6.95 20.70
C ALA A 116 -24.17 6.19 22.04
N ARG A 117 -23.12 5.62 22.65
CA ARG A 117 -23.19 4.86 23.92
C ARG A 117 -23.08 5.69 25.19
N VAL A 118 -22.33 6.80 25.23
CA VAL A 118 -22.13 7.55 26.48
C VAL A 118 -23.45 8.12 27.00
N LYS A 119 -24.33 8.57 26.09
CA LYS A 119 -25.66 9.09 26.44
C LYS A 119 -26.68 8.01 26.78
N ALA A 120 -26.62 6.83 26.16
CA ALA A 120 -27.56 5.74 26.46
C ALA A 120 -27.26 5.07 27.81
N ALA A 121 -25.98 4.93 28.18
CA ALA A 121 -25.58 4.41 29.48
C ALA A 121 -25.91 5.38 30.64
N GLN A 122 -25.74 6.69 30.44
CA GLN A 122 -26.09 7.72 31.43
C GLN A 122 -27.60 7.94 31.60
N ALA A 123 -28.41 7.58 30.59
CA ALA A 123 -29.87 7.64 30.67
C ALA A 123 -30.50 6.38 31.31
N ALA A 124 -29.71 5.33 31.52
CA ALA A 124 -30.15 4.05 32.09
C ALA A 124 -29.85 3.90 33.59
N GLU A 125 -29.21 4.88 34.24
CA GLU A 125 -29.14 4.92 35.71
C GLU A 125 -30.50 5.39 36.26
N PRO A 126 -31.20 4.59 37.08
CA PRO A 126 -32.41 5.08 37.73
C PRO A 126 -32.01 6.14 38.75
N ALA A 127 -32.67 7.30 38.68
CA ALA A 127 -32.61 8.31 39.72
C ALA A 127 -32.97 7.65 41.06
N VAL A 128 -31.99 7.57 41.96
CA VAL A 128 -32.22 7.15 43.34
C VAL A 128 -33.11 8.21 43.99
N VAL A 129 -34.41 7.93 44.05
CA VAL A 129 -35.35 8.68 44.87
C VAL A 129 -35.04 8.28 46.32
N ALA A 130 -34.48 9.22 47.07
CA ALA A 130 -34.34 9.09 48.51
C ALA A 130 -35.74 9.00 49.14
N HIS A 131 -36.09 7.83 49.67
CA HIS A 131 -37.17 7.69 50.62
C HIS A 131 -36.55 7.62 52.02
N ASP A 132 -36.76 8.70 52.78
CA ASP A 132 -36.71 8.68 54.24
C ASP A 132 -37.72 7.66 54.76
N ALA A 133 -37.25 6.71 55.56
CA ALA A 133 -38.07 5.98 56.51
C ALA A 133 -37.19 5.53 57.68
N ASP A 134 -37.41 6.18 58.81
CA ASP A 134 -36.93 5.86 60.14
C ASP A 134 -37.19 4.39 60.52
N ILE A 135 -36.16 3.64 60.94
CA ILE A 135 -36.28 2.58 61.95
C ILE A 135 -35.01 2.57 62.83
N GLU A 136 -35.25 2.76 64.13
CA GLU A 136 -34.31 2.77 65.25
C GLU A 136 -33.73 1.38 65.64
N PRO A 137 -32.67 1.34 66.47
CA PRO A 137 -31.76 0.20 66.58
C PRO A 137 -32.02 -0.71 67.80
N SER A 138 -31.81 -2.01 67.63
CA SER A 138 -31.44 -2.97 68.69
C SER A 138 -30.76 -4.15 67.99
N GLY A 139 -29.60 -4.67 68.35
CA GLY A 139 -28.93 -4.71 69.64
C GLY A 139 -28.85 -6.18 70.08
N LEU A 140 -27.76 -6.88 69.76
CA LEU A 140 -26.97 -7.77 70.65
C LEU A 140 -26.06 -8.72 69.84
N ALA A 141 -24.90 -8.96 70.46
CA ALA A 141 -23.68 -9.56 69.93
C ALA A 141 -23.77 -11.09 69.72
N GLU A 142 -22.87 -11.63 68.90
CA GLU A 142 -21.75 -12.51 69.35
C GLU A 142 -20.95 -13.04 68.14
N THR A 143 -19.64 -12.75 68.13
CA THR A 143 -18.59 -13.45 67.38
C THR A 143 -18.03 -14.58 68.29
N PRO A 144 -17.49 -15.71 67.79
CA PRO A 144 -16.18 -15.68 67.10
C PRO A 144 -15.93 -16.80 66.05
N ALA A 145 -14.73 -16.70 65.46
CA ALA A 145 -14.18 -17.46 64.32
C ALA A 145 -14.00 -18.98 64.50
N ALA A 146 -14.07 -19.71 63.37
CA ALA A 146 -13.33 -20.95 63.08
C ALA A 146 -13.44 -21.25 61.56
N GLN A 147 -12.35 -21.19 60.80
CA GLN A 147 -11.43 -22.28 60.42
C GLN A 147 -11.61 -22.67 58.94
N ALA A 148 -10.56 -22.39 58.16
CA ALA A 148 -10.39 -22.82 56.78
C ALA A 148 -10.04 -24.31 56.72
N ALA A 149 -10.66 -25.03 55.79
CA ALA A 149 -10.29 -26.39 55.41
C ALA A 149 -9.89 -26.40 53.93
N GLU A 150 -8.76 -27.04 53.65
CA GLU A 150 -8.12 -27.25 52.36
C GLU A 150 -8.99 -28.09 51.41
N PRO A 151 -8.86 -27.94 50.07
CA PRO A 151 -9.35 -28.94 49.13
C PRO A 151 -8.24 -29.92 48.72
N ASP A 152 -8.59 -31.20 48.86
CA ASP A 152 -7.85 -32.40 48.48
C ASP A 152 -7.41 -32.43 47.01
N THR A 153 -6.19 -32.95 46.83
CA THR A 153 -5.52 -33.31 45.58
C THR A 153 -6.21 -34.48 44.87
N ILE A 154 -6.44 -34.33 43.55
CA ILE A 154 -6.84 -35.41 42.63
C ILE A 154 -5.60 -35.82 41.79
N PRO A 155 -5.30 -37.13 41.58
CA PRO A 155 -4.06 -37.55 40.92
C PRO A 155 -4.14 -37.49 39.38
N VAL A 156 -3.03 -37.05 38.77
CA VAL A 156 -2.79 -37.06 37.32
C VAL A 156 -2.20 -38.41 36.89
N PRO A 157 -2.67 -39.05 35.80
CA PRO A 157 -2.05 -40.29 35.30
C PRO A 157 -0.80 -40.01 34.46
N ALA A 158 0.23 -40.84 34.65
CA ALA A 158 1.54 -40.78 34.01
C ALA A 158 1.48 -41.12 32.51
N ALA A 159 2.25 -40.38 31.70
CA ALA A 159 2.52 -40.69 30.30
C ALA A 159 3.71 -41.68 30.18
N PRO A 160 3.68 -42.61 29.20
CA PRO A 160 4.71 -43.63 29.05
C PRO A 160 6.01 -43.06 28.44
N GLN A 161 7.13 -43.57 28.97
CA GLN A 161 8.50 -43.30 28.54
C GLN A 161 8.79 -44.10 27.26
N GLU A 162 9.23 -43.44 26.19
CA GLU A 162 9.89 -44.07 25.05
C GLU A 162 11.40 -43.86 25.14
N GLU A 163 12.12 -44.98 25.09
CA GLU A 163 13.58 -45.09 25.17
C GLU A 163 14.25 -44.65 23.86
N VAL A 164 15.25 -43.77 23.96
CA VAL A 164 16.13 -43.38 22.86
C VAL A 164 17.43 -44.20 22.96
N PRO A 165 17.88 -44.92 21.92
CA PRO A 165 19.16 -45.61 21.97
C PRO A 165 20.32 -44.64 21.65
N ALA A 166 21.39 -44.76 22.44
CA ALA A 166 22.63 -44.01 22.33
C ALA A 166 23.66 -44.70 21.41
N ALA A 167 24.34 -43.90 20.56
CA ALA A 167 25.72 -44.02 20.06
C ALA A 167 25.88 -43.02 18.88
N ALA A 168 26.97 -42.30 18.62
CA ALA A 168 28.35 -42.40 19.06
C ALA A 168 29.03 -41.02 19.01
N HIS A 169 30.09 -40.88 19.81
CA HIS A 169 31.01 -39.76 19.86
C HIS A 169 31.76 -39.56 18.54
N ALA A 170 31.87 -38.29 18.10
CA ALA A 170 32.88 -37.84 17.17
C ALA A 170 33.54 -36.57 17.73
N GLU A 171 34.87 -36.58 17.76
CA GLU A 171 35.76 -35.59 18.38
C GLU A 171 35.73 -34.22 17.65
N PRO A 172 35.99 -33.11 18.35
CA PRO A 172 36.09 -31.80 17.71
C PRO A 172 37.47 -31.56 17.10
N VAL A 173 37.49 -31.20 15.81
CA VAL A 173 38.66 -30.70 15.08
C VAL A 173 38.90 -29.22 15.43
N PRO A 174 40.15 -28.77 15.69
CA PRO A 174 40.42 -27.40 16.14
C PRO A 174 40.34 -26.39 14.98
N VAL A 175 39.71 -25.25 15.27
CA VAL A 175 39.65 -24.05 14.42
C VAL A 175 40.92 -23.23 14.62
N GLN A 176 41.57 -22.85 13.53
CA GLN A 176 42.72 -21.94 13.52
C GLN A 176 42.25 -20.48 13.66
N GLU A 177 42.83 -19.77 14.63
CA GLU A 177 42.71 -18.32 14.82
C GLU A 177 43.57 -17.57 13.80
N GLU A 178 42.99 -16.61 13.08
CA GLU A 178 43.73 -15.55 12.39
C GLU A 178 43.64 -14.23 13.18
N PRO A 179 44.71 -13.41 13.21
CA PRO A 179 44.85 -12.31 14.14
C PRO A 179 44.22 -11.00 13.65
N ALA A 180 43.75 -10.20 14.60
CA ALA A 180 43.24 -8.84 14.42
C ALA A 180 44.32 -7.83 13.98
N PRO A 181 43.98 -6.81 13.16
CA PRO A 181 44.81 -5.62 13.01
C PRO A 181 44.42 -4.52 14.02
N SER A 182 45.46 -3.92 14.58
CA SER A 182 45.50 -2.88 15.61
C SER A 182 45.05 -1.50 15.12
N ALA A 183 44.45 -0.74 16.04
CA ALA A 183 44.16 0.68 15.95
C ALA A 183 45.41 1.56 15.87
N VAL A 184 45.33 2.67 15.12
CA VAL A 184 46.18 3.86 15.32
C VAL A 184 45.29 5.10 15.22
N ASP A 185 45.49 5.98 16.20
CA ASP A 185 44.66 7.12 16.56
C ASP A 185 45.16 8.43 15.92
N GLU A 186 44.20 9.32 15.67
CA GLU A 186 44.18 10.78 15.77
C GLU A 186 45.35 11.71 15.29
N ALA A 187 44.99 12.64 14.39
CA ALA A 187 44.85 14.09 14.64
C ALA A 187 45.63 15.10 13.75
N ALA A 188 44.83 16.09 13.32
CA ALA A 188 45.07 17.53 13.22
C ALA A 188 45.70 18.17 11.95
N MET A 189 44.92 19.12 11.42
CA MET A 189 45.21 20.13 10.38
C MET A 189 46.24 21.20 10.84
N PRO A 190 46.67 22.14 9.97
CA PRO A 190 45.89 23.38 9.76
C PRO A 190 45.96 24.07 8.35
N THR A 191 44.83 24.71 8.01
CA THR A 191 44.57 26.06 7.43
C THR A 191 45.22 26.64 6.14
N ALA A 192 44.32 27.21 5.30
CA ALA A 192 44.33 28.56 4.67
C ALA A 192 45.29 28.84 3.47
N ASP A 193 45.01 29.62 2.40
CA ASP A 193 43.96 30.60 2.06
C ASP A 193 43.87 30.83 0.52
N VAL A 194 42.65 31.12 0.06
CA VAL A 194 42.16 32.12 -0.93
C VAL A 194 43.14 32.85 -1.88
N HIS A 195 42.92 32.79 -3.20
CA HIS A 195 42.54 33.95 -4.05
C HIS A 195 42.33 33.64 -5.55
N GLU A 196 41.27 34.25 -6.10
CA GLU A 196 40.92 34.40 -7.52
C GLU A 196 41.95 35.19 -8.35
N ALA A 197 42.05 34.89 -9.65
CA ALA A 197 41.86 35.78 -10.80
C ALA A 197 42.64 35.30 -12.04
N GLY A 198 41.95 35.16 -13.19
CA GLY A 198 42.60 35.18 -14.53
C GLY A 198 43.10 36.60 -14.88
N PRO A 199 43.44 36.95 -16.15
CA PRO A 199 43.23 36.24 -17.42
C PRO A 199 44.46 36.30 -18.37
N GLY A 200 44.35 35.85 -19.63
CA GLY A 200 45.25 36.31 -20.71
C GLY A 200 45.47 35.33 -21.86
N ALA A 201 45.22 35.80 -23.08
CA ALA A 201 45.25 35.06 -24.34
C ALA A 201 46.56 35.24 -25.14
N ASN A 202 46.66 34.48 -26.23
CA ASN A 202 47.38 34.68 -27.50
C ASN A 202 48.75 33.99 -27.76
N ASP A 203 48.67 33.08 -28.75
CA ASP A 203 49.38 33.04 -30.03
C ASP A 203 50.85 32.56 -30.21
N VAL A 204 50.97 31.81 -31.33
CA VAL A 204 52.04 31.63 -32.34
C VAL A 204 53.32 30.80 -32.09
N ASP A 205 53.33 29.61 -32.70
CA ASP A 205 54.02 29.21 -33.95
C ASP A 205 55.55 28.91 -34.03
N ALA A 206 55.80 27.84 -34.81
CA ALA A 206 56.87 27.58 -35.79
C ALA A 206 58.23 26.89 -35.45
N SER A 207 58.48 25.85 -36.27
CA SER A 207 59.74 25.44 -36.97
C SER A 207 60.77 24.57 -36.20
N ALA A 208 61.59 23.66 -36.78
CA ALA A 208 61.80 23.07 -38.11
C ALA A 208 62.81 21.87 -37.98
N GLY A 209 62.70 20.81 -38.82
CA GLY A 209 63.73 20.36 -39.78
C GLY A 209 64.63 19.19 -39.30
N ALA A 210 65.26 18.30 -40.09
CA ALA A 210 65.21 17.88 -41.51
C ALA A 210 66.19 16.69 -41.79
N GLN A 211 65.98 15.95 -42.91
CA GLN A 211 66.93 15.18 -43.79
C GLN A 211 67.23 13.66 -43.50
N ALA A 212 66.83 12.70 -44.39
CA ALA A 212 67.40 12.17 -45.67
C ALA A 212 68.58 11.17 -45.47
N GLU A 213 68.80 10.02 -46.14
CA GLU A 213 68.31 9.31 -47.36
C GLU A 213 68.94 7.87 -47.37
N GLY A 214 68.36 6.87 -48.07
CA GLY A 214 69.15 5.71 -48.58
C GLY A 214 68.52 4.30 -48.71
N VAL A 215 68.02 3.98 -49.92
CA VAL A 215 68.03 2.68 -50.65
C VAL A 215 66.92 1.61 -50.40
N GLN A 216 66.22 1.26 -51.50
CA GLN A 216 65.09 0.33 -51.77
C GLN A 216 65.55 -1.05 -52.34
N PRO A 217 64.66 -1.99 -52.79
CA PRO A 217 63.34 -2.53 -52.34
C PRO A 217 63.37 -4.09 -52.24
N ASP A 218 62.38 -4.92 -51.88
CA ASP A 218 60.97 -5.11 -52.34
C ASP A 218 60.38 -6.37 -51.59
N PRO A 219 59.11 -6.81 -51.73
CA PRO A 219 57.85 -6.20 -51.24
C PRO A 219 56.99 -7.16 -50.39
N ALA A 220 56.04 -6.61 -49.62
CA ALA A 220 54.66 -7.14 -49.57
C ALA A 220 53.67 -6.08 -49.05
N LEU A 221 52.78 -5.67 -49.96
CA LEU A 221 51.41 -5.19 -49.76
C LEU A 221 51.20 -3.84 -49.03
N SER A 222 51.12 -2.79 -49.87
CA SER A 222 50.43 -1.53 -49.55
C SER A 222 49.15 -1.39 -50.38
N LEU A 223 48.11 -0.85 -49.74
CA LEU A 223 46.99 -0.10 -50.34
C LEU A 223 47.55 0.99 -51.29
N PRO A 224 46.81 1.52 -52.31
CA PRO A 224 45.85 2.60 -52.05
C PRO A 224 44.75 2.89 -53.11
N THR A 225 43.80 3.73 -52.70
CA THR A 225 42.86 4.56 -53.51
C THR A 225 43.62 5.57 -54.41
N PRO A 226 43.03 6.16 -55.49
CA PRO A 226 42.11 7.30 -55.33
C PRO A 226 40.93 7.41 -56.33
N MET A 227 39.92 8.21 -55.93
CA MET A 227 38.72 8.66 -56.66
C MET A 227 39.06 9.66 -57.82
N PRO A 228 38.12 10.30 -58.58
CA PRO A 228 36.63 10.28 -58.58
C PRO A 228 35.95 10.27 -59.99
N ALA A 229 34.62 10.06 -60.04
CA ALA A 229 33.65 10.94 -60.73
C ALA A 229 32.26 10.27 -60.82
N ALA A 230 31.24 11.04 -60.48
CA ALA A 230 29.85 10.64 -60.31
C ALA A 230 29.07 10.46 -61.63
N ALA A 231 28.14 9.49 -61.66
CA ALA A 231 26.79 9.62 -62.21
C ALA A 231 25.90 8.41 -61.79
N ALA A 232 24.64 8.71 -61.42
CA ALA A 232 23.55 7.92 -60.83
C ALA A 232 23.04 6.67 -61.60
N PRO A 233 21.97 5.99 -61.17
CA PRO A 233 21.75 5.30 -59.88
C PRO A 233 21.40 3.80 -60.10
N VAL A 234 21.69 2.93 -59.13
CA VAL A 234 21.09 1.57 -59.06
C VAL A 234 20.63 1.32 -57.64
N GLU A 235 19.35 0.95 -57.49
CA GLU A 235 18.69 0.59 -56.24
C GLU A 235 19.47 -0.49 -55.46
N ALA A 236 19.75 -0.20 -54.19
CA ALA A 236 20.30 -1.18 -53.26
C ALA A 236 19.20 -1.60 -52.28
N ALA A 237 18.85 -2.89 -52.33
CA ALA A 237 17.96 -3.55 -51.38
C ALA A 237 18.54 -3.50 -49.96
N THR A 238 17.68 -3.17 -48.99
CA THR A 238 17.98 -3.17 -47.56
C THR A 238 18.02 -4.62 -47.03
N PRO A 239 19.00 -5.02 -46.19
CA PRO A 239 18.98 -6.33 -45.55
C PRO A 239 17.90 -6.34 -44.46
N GLY A 240 16.90 -7.21 -44.60
CA GLY A 240 15.85 -7.40 -43.60
C GLY A 240 16.41 -7.92 -42.28
N ALA A 241 16.03 -7.25 -41.18
CA ALA A 241 16.31 -7.70 -39.83
C ALA A 241 15.69 -9.08 -39.60
N TYR A 242 16.51 -10.05 -39.19
CA TYR A 242 16.04 -11.38 -38.82
C TYR A 242 15.25 -11.29 -37.50
N VAL A 243 13.93 -11.39 -37.60
CA VAL A 243 13.04 -11.52 -36.44
C VAL A 243 12.89 -13.01 -36.10
N PRO A 244 13.24 -13.46 -34.89
CA PRO A 244 13.09 -14.85 -34.48
C PRO A 244 11.64 -15.32 -34.64
N LYS A 245 11.43 -16.56 -35.09
CA LYS A 245 10.10 -17.17 -35.32
C LYS A 245 9.12 -16.95 -34.15
N ALA A 246 9.60 -17.08 -32.92
CA ALA A 246 8.81 -16.87 -31.71
C ALA A 246 8.27 -15.43 -31.56
N ALA A 247 9.00 -14.41 -32.04
CA ALA A 247 8.55 -13.01 -32.00
C ALA A 247 7.50 -12.73 -33.09
N ARG A 248 7.57 -13.40 -34.25
CA ARG A 248 6.48 -13.36 -35.26
C ARG A 248 5.23 -14.05 -34.76
N GLU A 249 5.37 -15.22 -34.15
CA GLU A 249 4.22 -15.96 -33.58
C GLU A 249 3.56 -15.18 -32.43
N ALA A 250 4.34 -14.51 -31.58
CA ALA A 250 3.80 -13.63 -30.55
C ALA A 250 3.08 -12.39 -31.13
N ALA A 251 3.64 -11.75 -32.17
CA ALA A 251 3.01 -10.60 -32.81
C ALA A 251 1.71 -10.98 -33.55
N GLU A 252 1.70 -12.11 -34.27
CA GLU A 252 0.51 -12.65 -34.94
C GLU A 252 -0.58 -13.04 -33.93
N PHE A 253 -0.20 -13.55 -32.76
CA PHE A 253 -1.12 -13.87 -31.68
C PHE A 253 -1.70 -12.61 -30.99
N VAL A 254 -0.88 -11.59 -30.75
CA VAL A 254 -1.34 -10.29 -30.22
C VAL A 254 -2.32 -9.61 -31.16
N ALA A 255 -2.08 -9.67 -32.48
CA ALA A 255 -3.02 -9.21 -33.48
C ALA A 255 -4.36 -9.98 -33.41
N ARG A 256 -4.31 -11.29 -33.18
CA ARG A 256 -5.49 -12.15 -33.05
C ARG A 256 -6.28 -11.91 -31.76
N ILE A 257 -5.61 -11.61 -30.64
CA ILE A 257 -6.27 -11.19 -29.39
C ILE A 257 -6.91 -9.81 -29.54
N ALA A 258 -6.26 -8.88 -30.25
CA ALA A 258 -6.82 -7.56 -30.52
C ALA A 258 -8.09 -7.65 -31.40
N GLU A 259 -8.15 -8.59 -32.34
CA GLU A 259 -9.35 -8.87 -33.14
C GLU A 259 -10.50 -9.51 -32.33
N LEU A 260 -10.18 -10.34 -31.33
CA LEU A 260 -11.16 -10.97 -30.43
C LEU A 260 -11.65 -10.02 -29.32
N SER A 261 -10.91 -8.93 -29.06
CA SER A 261 -11.21 -7.91 -28.07
C SER A 261 -11.93 -6.72 -28.73
N THR A 262 -13.09 -6.95 -29.35
CA THR A 262 -13.96 -5.84 -29.76
C THR A 262 -14.74 -5.32 -28.54
N PRO A 263 -14.99 -4.00 -28.43
CA PRO A 263 -15.72 -3.42 -27.29
C PRO A 263 -17.11 -4.03 -27.05
N ALA A 264 -17.69 -4.67 -28.07
CA ALA A 264 -18.98 -5.34 -27.98
C ALA A 264 -18.96 -6.67 -27.20
N ALA A 265 -17.83 -7.38 -27.15
CA ALA A 265 -17.71 -8.67 -26.46
C ALA A 265 -17.47 -8.52 -24.95
N LEU A 266 -16.79 -7.45 -24.52
CA LEU A 266 -16.60 -7.11 -23.10
C LEU A 266 -17.86 -6.53 -22.46
N ALA A 267 -18.82 -6.02 -23.25
CA ALA A 267 -20.08 -5.49 -22.75
C ALA A 267 -21.14 -6.57 -22.43
N GLN A 268 -20.91 -7.84 -22.81
CA GLN A 268 -21.89 -8.93 -22.64
C GLN A 268 -21.55 -9.91 -21.50
N ALA A 269 -20.50 -9.64 -20.71
CA ALA A 269 -20.05 -10.53 -19.63
C ALA A 269 -20.35 -10.02 -18.20
N GLU A 270 -21.03 -8.89 -18.04
CA GLU A 270 -21.42 -8.35 -16.73
C GLU A 270 -22.91 -7.98 -16.71
N GLU A 271 -23.79 -8.97 -16.75
CA GLU A 271 -25.15 -8.84 -16.20
C GLU A 271 -25.16 -9.55 -14.84
N GLU A 272 -24.74 -8.84 -13.79
CA GLU A 272 -25.16 -9.19 -12.43
C GLU A 272 -26.65 -8.84 -12.27
N PRO A 273 -27.44 -9.68 -11.59
CA PRO A 273 -28.87 -9.44 -11.44
C PRO A 273 -29.11 -8.16 -10.64
N ALA A 274 -29.97 -7.28 -11.16
CA ALA A 274 -30.37 -6.05 -10.48
C ALA A 274 -30.88 -6.36 -9.05
N PRO A 275 -30.43 -5.64 -8.01
CA PRO A 275 -31.00 -5.76 -6.70
C PRO A 275 -32.46 -5.29 -6.72
N ALA A 276 -33.32 -6.01 -6.01
CA ALA A 276 -34.73 -5.66 -5.87
C ALA A 276 -34.90 -4.23 -5.31
N PRO A 277 -35.97 -3.49 -5.69
CA PRO A 277 -36.16 -2.12 -5.28
C PRO A 277 -36.22 -2.00 -3.75
N ALA A 278 -35.33 -1.22 -3.18
CA ALA A 278 -35.32 -0.90 -1.75
C ALA A 278 -36.52 -0.02 -1.43
N VAL A 279 -37.53 -0.60 -0.81
CA VAL A 279 -38.61 0.16 -0.16
C VAL A 279 -37.97 0.88 1.03
N MET A 280 -38.05 2.22 1.05
CA MET A 280 -37.61 3.04 2.17
C MET A 280 -38.41 2.68 3.43
N VAL A 281 -37.87 1.77 4.23
CA VAL A 281 -38.30 1.50 5.60
C VAL A 281 -37.44 2.37 6.51
N ALA A 282 -38.07 3.04 7.49
CA ALA A 282 -37.36 3.86 8.47
C ALA A 282 -36.20 3.07 9.10
N ALA A 283 -35.00 3.66 9.09
CA ALA A 283 -33.76 3.00 9.46
C ALA A 283 -33.83 2.43 10.91
N PRO A 284 -33.46 1.16 11.13
CA PRO A 284 -33.34 0.60 12.46
C PRO A 284 -32.28 1.35 13.29
N PRO A 285 -32.41 1.34 14.63
CA PRO A 285 -31.46 2.02 15.50
C PRO A 285 -30.07 1.41 15.33
N VAL A 286 -29.14 2.30 15.01
CA VAL A 286 -27.73 2.01 14.77
C VAL A 286 -27.06 1.37 16.01
N PRO A 287 -26.24 0.30 15.87
CA PRO A 287 -25.57 -0.36 16.99
C PRO A 287 -24.67 0.58 17.80
N VAL A 288 -24.67 0.40 19.13
CA VAL A 288 -24.17 1.39 20.09
C VAL A 288 -22.89 0.90 20.80
N GLY A 289 -21.78 1.65 20.69
CA GLY A 289 -20.49 1.28 21.30
C GLY A 289 -19.58 0.47 20.38
N TYR A 290 -19.72 0.67 19.07
CA TYR A 290 -18.93 0.01 18.05
C TYR A 290 -17.50 0.54 18.02
N THR A 291 -16.53 -0.33 18.24
CA THR A 291 -15.08 -0.03 18.22
C THR A 291 -14.36 -1.04 17.34
N PRO A 292 -14.49 -0.95 16.01
CA PRO A 292 -13.80 -1.88 15.13
C PRO A 292 -12.29 -1.58 15.11
N ALA A 293 -11.50 -2.58 14.74
CA ALA A 293 -10.16 -2.31 14.26
C ALA A 293 -10.25 -1.74 12.83
N VAL A 294 -9.49 -0.68 12.52
CA VAL A 294 -9.41 -0.10 11.18
C VAL A 294 -7.98 -0.25 10.66
N LEU A 295 -7.81 -1.10 9.66
CA LEU A 295 -6.53 -1.40 9.00
C LEU A 295 -6.51 -0.68 7.65
N ALA A 296 -5.57 0.25 7.46
CA ALA A 296 -5.54 1.09 6.27
C ALA A 296 -4.29 0.85 5.42
N ILE A 297 -4.46 0.66 4.12
CA ILE A 297 -3.39 0.26 3.21
C ILE A 297 -3.30 1.26 2.05
N THR A 298 -2.11 1.82 1.85
CA THR A 298 -1.75 2.55 0.63
C THR A 298 -0.35 2.20 0.17
N GLY A 299 0.05 2.76 -0.97
CA GLY A 299 1.32 2.54 -1.64
C GLY A 299 1.18 2.80 -3.13
N THR A 300 2.28 2.88 -3.87
CA THR A 300 2.19 2.86 -5.34
C THR A 300 1.74 1.47 -5.80
N ASN A 301 2.38 0.42 -5.29
CA ASN A 301 2.17 -0.98 -5.68
C ASN A 301 1.76 -1.88 -4.51
N GLY A 302 1.11 -3.00 -4.80
CA GLY A 302 0.76 -4.05 -3.83
C GLY A 302 -0.50 -3.81 -2.98
N LYS A 303 -1.14 -2.63 -3.10
CA LYS A 303 -2.30 -2.23 -2.28
C LYS A 303 -3.40 -3.30 -2.21
N THR A 304 -3.91 -3.73 -3.36
CA THR A 304 -5.03 -4.68 -3.45
C THR A 304 -4.62 -6.04 -2.94
N THR A 305 -3.43 -6.52 -3.32
CA THR A 305 -2.90 -7.79 -2.83
C THR A 305 -2.84 -7.80 -1.31
N VAL A 306 -2.31 -6.73 -0.68
CA VAL A 306 -2.23 -6.63 0.78
C VAL A 306 -3.60 -6.45 1.40
N THR A 307 -4.53 -5.74 0.74
CA THR A 307 -5.90 -5.55 1.23
C THR A 307 -6.66 -6.87 1.27
N SER A 308 -6.74 -7.58 0.14
CA SER A 308 -7.42 -8.88 0.05
C SER A 308 -6.76 -9.92 0.95
N LEU A 309 -5.42 -9.98 0.96
CA LEU A 309 -4.70 -10.89 1.86
C LEU A 309 -4.98 -10.56 3.33
N THR A 310 -4.91 -9.29 3.76
CA THR A 310 -5.18 -8.91 5.15
C THR A 310 -6.61 -9.29 5.54
N ALA A 311 -7.59 -9.08 4.68
CA ALA A 311 -8.97 -9.50 4.93
C ALA A 311 -9.09 -11.01 5.13
N GLN A 312 -8.51 -11.81 4.23
CA GLN A 312 -8.50 -13.27 4.35
C GLN A 312 -7.81 -13.73 5.65
N LEU A 313 -6.69 -13.10 6.04
CA LEU A 313 -6.01 -13.41 7.29
C LEU A 313 -6.89 -13.13 8.52
N VAL A 314 -7.63 -12.02 8.50
CA VAL A 314 -8.58 -11.65 9.56
C VAL A 314 -9.75 -12.65 9.63
N GLU A 315 -10.26 -13.11 8.48
CA GLU A 315 -11.30 -14.16 8.42
C GLU A 315 -10.80 -15.49 8.97
N HIS A 316 -9.61 -15.94 8.56
CA HIS A 316 -9.00 -17.17 9.10
C HIS A 316 -8.71 -17.06 10.61
N ALA A 317 -8.49 -15.85 11.11
CA ALA A 317 -8.37 -15.56 12.53
C ALA A 317 -9.72 -15.58 13.29
N GLY A 318 -10.83 -15.80 12.58
CA GLY A 318 -12.18 -15.95 13.15
C GLY A 318 -12.87 -14.62 13.45
N LYS A 319 -12.43 -13.50 12.85
CA LYS A 319 -13.07 -12.19 13.02
C LYS A 319 -13.89 -11.83 11.80
N SER A 320 -15.02 -11.16 12.01
CA SER A 320 -15.77 -10.56 10.89
C SER A 320 -14.99 -9.35 10.34
N VAL A 321 -14.90 -9.28 9.02
CA VAL A 321 -14.17 -8.24 8.30
C VAL A 321 -15.02 -7.66 7.18
N ALA A 322 -14.83 -6.38 6.88
CA ALA A 322 -15.29 -5.78 5.63
C ALA A 322 -14.12 -5.09 4.92
N VAL A 323 -14.12 -5.20 3.59
CA VAL A 323 -13.17 -4.53 2.70
C VAL A 323 -13.89 -3.39 1.99
N ALA A 324 -13.27 -2.21 1.94
CA ALA A 324 -13.83 -1.07 1.23
C ALA A 324 -12.73 -0.09 0.77
N GLY A 325 -13.08 0.79 -0.17
CA GLY A 325 -12.21 1.89 -0.59
C GLY A 325 -12.02 1.95 -2.11
N ASN A 326 -10.76 2.02 -2.54
CA ASN A 326 -10.37 2.44 -3.89
C ASN A 326 -10.80 1.52 -5.04
N ILE A 327 -10.77 0.19 -4.87
CA ILE A 327 -11.16 -0.77 -5.94
C ILE A 327 -12.64 -1.19 -5.85
N GLY A 328 -13.37 -0.62 -4.89
CA GLY A 328 -14.76 -0.96 -4.63
C GLY A 328 -14.89 -2.17 -3.71
N PRO A 329 -16.00 -2.28 -2.96
CA PRO A 329 -17.08 -1.29 -2.86
C PRO A 329 -16.65 0.03 -2.17
N THR A 330 -17.44 1.09 -2.33
CA THR A 330 -17.17 2.42 -1.74
C THR A 330 -17.25 2.36 -0.22
N LEU A 331 -16.60 3.29 0.50
CA LEU A 331 -16.57 3.28 1.97
C LEU A 331 -17.97 3.44 2.55
N LEU A 332 -18.75 4.40 2.03
CA LEU A 332 -20.05 4.76 2.62
C LEU A 332 -21.17 3.81 2.20
N ASP A 333 -21.17 3.27 0.98
CA ASP A 333 -22.17 2.26 0.61
C ASP A 333 -21.95 0.97 1.43
N THR A 334 -20.70 0.54 1.59
CA THR A 334 -20.36 -0.65 2.40
C THR A 334 -20.76 -0.47 3.85
N LEU A 335 -20.47 0.69 4.45
CA LEU A 335 -20.90 1.00 5.80
C LEU A 335 -22.43 1.02 5.92
N SER A 336 -23.12 1.63 4.98
CA SER A 336 -24.59 1.68 4.97
C SER A 336 -25.19 0.28 4.91
N ALA A 337 -24.69 -0.57 4.03
CA ALA A 337 -25.14 -1.96 3.88
C ALA A 337 -24.97 -2.74 5.20
N HIS A 338 -23.83 -2.61 5.88
CA HIS A 338 -23.62 -3.26 7.17
C HIS A 338 -24.48 -2.70 8.31
N ILE A 339 -24.78 -1.39 8.29
CA ILE A 339 -25.72 -0.79 9.25
C ILE A 339 -27.13 -1.34 9.00
N ASP A 340 -27.57 -1.39 7.75
CA ASP A 340 -28.93 -1.84 7.38
C ASP A 340 -29.13 -3.33 7.67
N ALA A 341 -28.10 -4.13 7.45
CA ALA A 341 -28.13 -5.57 7.71
C ALA A 341 -27.83 -5.95 9.17
N ASP A 342 -27.48 -5.00 10.04
CA ASP A 342 -26.99 -5.25 11.40
C ASP A 342 -25.79 -6.23 11.44
N THR A 343 -24.84 -6.04 10.53
CA THR A 343 -23.67 -6.91 10.34
C THR A 343 -22.34 -6.16 10.46
N LEU A 344 -22.29 -5.10 11.26
CA LEU A 344 -21.07 -4.29 11.43
C LEU A 344 -19.86 -5.18 11.79
N PRO A 345 -18.77 -5.14 11.01
CA PRO A 345 -17.64 -6.06 11.15
C PRO A 345 -16.77 -5.72 12.35
N GLN A 346 -16.03 -6.69 12.89
CA GLN A 346 -15.03 -6.42 13.93
C GLN A 346 -13.80 -5.67 13.37
N VAL A 347 -13.51 -5.82 12.08
CA VAL A 347 -12.35 -5.24 11.41
C VAL A 347 -12.76 -4.62 10.06
N TRP A 348 -12.28 -3.40 9.80
CA TRP A 348 -12.30 -2.79 8.47
C TRP A 348 -10.91 -2.89 7.86
N VAL A 349 -10.82 -3.36 6.62
CA VAL A 349 -9.58 -3.32 5.82
C VAL A 349 -9.81 -2.37 4.65
N LEU A 350 -9.12 -1.24 4.66
CA LEU A 350 -9.35 -0.13 3.75
C LEU A 350 -8.22 0.00 2.74
N GLU A 351 -8.53 -0.14 1.45
CA GLU A 351 -7.61 0.24 0.37
C GLU A 351 -7.78 1.73 0.06
N LEU A 352 -6.74 2.53 0.27
CA LEU A 352 -6.81 3.99 0.08
C LEU A 352 -5.82 4.46 -0.99
N SER A 353 -6.33 5.23 -1.96
CA SER A 353 -5.50 5.93 -2.95
C SER A 353 -4.88 7.21 -2.37
N SER A 354 -3.87 7.76 -3.06
CA SER A 354 -3.33 9.09 -2.71
C SER A 354 -4.38 10.20 -2.87
N PHE A 355 -5.33 10.05 -3.79
CA PHE A 355 -6.42 11.01 -4.00
C PHE A 355 -7.41 11.03 -2.83
N GLN A 356 -7.77 9.86 -2.29
CA GLN A 356 -8.64 9.76 -1.11
C GLN A 356 -7.98 10.32 0.15
N LEU A 357 -6.66 10.20 0.24
CA LEU A 357 -5.87 10.72 1.35
C LEU A 357 -5.54 12.21 1.19
N ASP A 358 -5.76 12.80 0.01
CA ASP A 358 -5.45 14.20 -0.18
C ASP A 358 -6.41 15.12 0.57
N GLY A 359 -5.85 15.93 1.47
CA GLY A 359 -6.61 16.86 2.29
C GLY A 359 -7.50 16.21 3.35
N VAL A 360 -7.42 14.89 3.58
CA VAL A 360 -8.18 14.20 4.63
C VAL A 360 -7.88 14.79 6.01
N GLN A 361 -8.90 14.93 6.85
CA GLN A 361 -8.80 15.46 8.20
C GLN A 361 -9.49 14.51 9.20
N GLY A 362 -8.76 14.14 10.25
CA GLY A 362 -9.34 13.36 11.36
C GLY A 362 -9.64 11.90 11.01
N PHE A 363 -9.02 11.33 9.98
CA PHE A 363 -8.93 9.87 9.82
C PHE A 363 -7.90 9.31 10.82
N GLU A 364 -8.30 8.31 11.59
CA GLU A 364 -7.47 7.70 12.64
C GLU A 364 -7.62 6.18 12.60
N PRO A 365 -6.66 5.44 12.00
CA PRO A 365 -6.72 3.99 11.92
C PRO A 365 -6.18 3.32 13.19
N THR A 366 -6.50 2.04 13.38
CA THR A 366 -5.82 1.18 14.36
C THR A 366 -4.37 0.94 13.94
N ALA A 367 -4.17 0.59 12.67
CA ALA A 367 -2.87 0.50 12.04
C ALA A 367 -2.95 0.86 10.56
N ALA A 368 -1.87 1.40 10.03
CA ALA A 368 -1.79 1.72 8.62
C ALA A 368 -0.42 1.42 8.03
N THR A 369 -0.38 1.18 6.72
CA THR A 369 0.87 1.01 5.98
C THR A 369 0.90 1.86 4.72
N VAL A 370 2.10 2.38 4.43
CA VAL A 370 2.50 2.78 3.09
C VAL A 370 3.47 1.72 2.59
N LEU A 371 3.07 0.92 1.60
CA LEU A 371 3.85 -0.25 1.17
C LEU A 371 5.14 0.12 0.46
N ASN A 372 5.10 1.17 -0.36
CA ASN A 372 6.20 1.69 -1.18
C ASN A 372 5.79 3.01 -1.84
N ILE A 373 6.78 3.80 -2.25
CA ILE A 373 6.65 5.05 -2.99
C ILE A 373 7.53 5.01 -4.23
N THR A 374 6.90 4.85 -5.39
CA THR A 374 7.52 5.03 -6.71
C THR A 374 6.71 6.02 -7.54
N GLN A 375 7.30 6.56 -8.61
CA GLN A 375 6.66 7.54 -9.48
C GLN A 375 5.30 7.06 -10.01
N ASP A 376 4.26 7.82 -9.71
CA ASP A 376 2.91 7.65 -10.24
C ASP A 376 2.13 8.96 -10.03
N HIS A 377 1.12 9.21 -10.85
CA HIS A 377 0.17 10.32 -10.70
C HIS A 377 0.79 11.73 -10.51
N LEU A 378 1.98 12.00 -11.06
CA LEU A 378 2.62 13.32 -10.94
C LEU A 378 1.90 14.42 -11.73
N ASP A 379 1.15 14.04 -12.77
CA ASP A 379 0.21 14.89 -13.48
C ASP A 379 -0.84 15.53 -12.55
N TRP A 380 -1.17 14.86 -11.44
CA TRP A 380 -2.14 15.32 -10.45
C TRP A 380 -1.46 15.94 -9.21
N HIS A 381 -0.42 15.29 -8.68
CA HIS A 381 0.24 15.71 -7.43
C HIS A 381 1.33 16.78 -7.64
N GLY A 382 1.76 17.00 -8.88
CA GLY A 382 2.83 17.92 -9.25
C GLY A 382 4.23 17.34 -9.03
N ASP A 383 4.52 16.85 -7.82
CA ASP A 383 5.81 16.28 -7.47
C ASP A 383 5.73 15.06 -6.53
N MET A 384 6.85 14.35 -6.40
CA MET A 384 6.96 13.16 -5.56
C MET A 384 6.79 13.46 -4.06
N ALA A 385 7.19 14.65 -3.60
CA ALA A 385 7.08 15.02 -2.19
C ALA A 385 5.61 15.20 -1.78
N SER A 386 4.82 15.84 -2.64
CA SER A 386 3.38 16.03 -2.48
C SER A 386 2.64 14.70 -2.55
N TYR A 387 3.01 13.83 -3.50
CA TYR A 387 2.46 12.47 -3.62
C TYR A 387 2.74 11.61 -2.37
N ALA A 388 3.99 11.61 -1.89
CA ALA A 388 4.37 10.90 -0.67
C ALA A 388 3.69 11.50 0.57
N GLY A 389 3.63 12.83 0.66
CA GLY A 389 2.97 13.56 1.73
C GLY A 389 1.46 13.28 1.80
N ALA A 390 0.79 13.13 0.65
CA ALA A 390 -0.60 12.71 0.60
C ALA A 390 -0.78 11.30 1.18
N LYS A 391 0.06 10.33 0.80
CA LYS A 391 0.00 8.97 1.34
C LYS A 391 0.33 8.90 2.83
N ALA A 392 1.28 9.69 3.32
CA ALA A 392 1.66 9.71 4.73
C ALA A 392 0.50 10.07 5.68
N ARG A 393 -0.53 10.78 5.19
CA ARG A 393 -1.74 11.09 5.98
C ARG A 393 -2.52 9.85 6.42
N ILE A 394 -2.28 8.70 5.78
CA ILE A 394 -2.92 7.43 6.17
C ILE A 394 -2.64 7.04 7.62
N PHE A 395 -1.50 7.43 8.19
CA PHE A 395 -1.09 7.00 9.53
C PHE A 395 -1.88 7.65 10.67
N GLY A 396 -2.68 8.68 10.38
CA GLY A 396 -3.34 9.47 11.41
C GLY A 396 -2.35 10.08 12.40
N GLN A 397 -2.81 10.37 13.61
CA GLN A 397 -1.98 10.95 14.67
C GLN A 397 -1.44 9.88 15.63
N LYS A 398 -2.20 8.79 15.87
CA LYS A 398 -1.95 7.79 16.93
C LYS A 398 -1.93 6.33 16.47
N GLY A 399 -2.46 6.01 15.30
CA GLY A 399 -2.48 4.66 14.72
C GLY A 399 -1.10 4.03 14.61
N LEU A 400 -1.00 2.71 14.68
CA LEU A 400 0.28 2.03 14.51
C LEU A 400 0.80 2.23 13.08
N MET A 401 2.03 2.71 12.94
CA MET A 401 2.68 2.79 11.63
C MET A 401 3.31 1.44 11.28
N VAL A 402 2.98 0.87 10.12
CA VAL A 402 3.63 -0.32 9.56
C VAL A 402 4.45 0.12 8.36
N LEU A 403 5.78 0.15 8.51
CA LEU A 403 6.70 0.78 7.56
C LEU A 403 7.55 -0.24 6.80
N ASN A 404 7.78 0.00 5.52
CA ASN A 404 8.68 -0.80 4.70
C ASN A 404 10.12 -0.32 4.87
N ARG A 405 11.01 -1.15 5.45
CA ARG A 405 12.43 -0.84 5.65
C ARG A 405 13.21 -0.73 4.35
N ASP A 406 12.72 -1.37 3.29
CA ASP A 406 13.39 -1.38 1.98
C ASP A 406 13.12 -0.08 1.18
N ASP A 407 12.20 0.77 1.66
CA ASP A 407 11.83 2.02 1.01
C ASP A 407 12.17 3.23 1.90
N ALA A 408 13.23 3.96 1.52
CA ALA A 408 13.70 5.11 2.28
C ALA A 408 12.67 6.24 2.38
N ALA A 409 11.82 6.44 1.36
CA ALA A 409 10.79 7.46 1.39
C ALA A 409 9.67 7.10 2.37
N VAL A 410 9.34 5.81 2.49
CA VAL A 410 8.42 5.30 3.52
C VAL A 410 9.02 5.41 4.91
N MET A 411 10.27 5.02 5.11
CA MET A 411 10.94 5.14 6.41
C MET A 411 11.07 6.60 6.88
N ALA A 412 11.26 7.53 5.95
CA ALA A 412 11.28 8.97 6.24
C ALA A 412 9.93 9.53 6.72
N MET A 413 8.82 8.78 6.58
CA MET A 413 7.52 9.19 7.13
C MET A 413 7.43 9.01 8.64
N LEU A 414 8.34 8.26 9.26
CA LEU A 414 8.42 8.13 10.71
C LEU A 414 8.85 9.48 11.32
N PRO A 415 8.03 10.10 12.19
CA PRO A 415 8.40 11.37 12.81
C PRO A 415 9.64 11.24 13.69
N ALA A 416 10.46 12.28 13.72
CA ALA A 416 11.61 12.34 14.61
C ALA A 416 11.18 12.19 16.08
N PRO A 417 11.98 11.51 16.93
CA PRO A 417 11.65 11.33 18.33
C PRO A 417 11.44 12.66 19.06
N LEU A 418 10.33 12.78 19.80
CA LEU A 418 10.04 13.97 20.60
C LEU A 418 10.96 13.97 21.83
N LYS A 419 11.83 14.97 21.92
CA LYS A 419 12.72 15.16 23.07
C LYS A 419 12.03 16.03 24.12
N ALA A 420 11.68 15.45 25.26
CA ALA A 420 11.29 16.19 26.46
C ALA A 420 12.51 16.31 27.41
N LYS A 421 12.69 17.47 28.04
CA LYS A 421 13.78 17.66 29.02
C LYS A 421 13.66 16.59 30.11
N LEU A 422 14.77 15.89 30.38
CA LEU A 422 14.90 14.83 31.41
C LEU A 422 14.09 13.54 31.17
N GLN A 423 13.52 13.31 29.98
CA GLN A 423 12.82 12.06 29.65
C GLN A 423 13.46 11.37 28.45
N LYS A 424 13.28 10.04 28.35
CA LYS A 424 13.66 9.28 27.16
C LYS A 424 12.89 9.84 25.94
N PRO A 425 13.52 9.98 24.76
CA PRO A 425 12.82 10.41 23.56
C PRO A 425 11.61 9.52 23.28
N VAL A 426 10.44 10.14 23.09
CA VAL A 426 9.23 9.40 22.75
C VAL A 426 9.21 9.20 21.24
N VAL A 427 9.33 7.94 20.82
CA VAL A 427 9.26 7.52 19.42
C VAL A 427 7.82 7.16 19.09
N ARG A 428 7.37 7.53 17.89
CA ARG A 428 6.05 7.13 17.38
C ARG A 428 5.97 5.60 17.32
N THR A 429 4.89 5.01 17.86
CA THR A 429 4.68 3.56 17.82
C THR A 429 4.64 3.07 16.38
N HIS A 430 5.50 2.10 16.06
CA HIS A 430 5.59 1.54 14.72
C HIS A 430 6.15 0.11 14.74
N LEU A 431 5.77 -0.65 13.72
CA LEU A 431 6.38 -1.90 13.29
C LEU A 431 7.00 -1.70 11.91
N THR A 432 7.95 -2.55 11.57
CA THR A 432 8.56 -2.53 10.25
C THR A 432 8.59 -3.92 9.60
N PHE A 433 8.53 -3.94 8.27
CA PHE A 433 8.75 -5.14 7.44
C PHE A 433 9.81 -4.83 6.38
N GLY A 434 10.48 -5.85 5.86
CA GLY A 434 11.51 -5.66 4.83
C GLY A 434 12.14 -6.97 4.38
N ALA A 435 13.00 -6.91 3.38
CA ALA A 435 13.71 -8.06 2.83
C ALA A 435 14.83 -8.54 3.75
N ASP A 436 15.37 -7.65 4.58
CA ASP A 436 16.40 -7.98 5.56
C ASP A 436 15.78 -8.47 6.88
N LEU A 437 16.65 -9.03 7.74
CA LEU A 437 16.26 -9.49 9.08
C LEU A 437 15.62 -8.34 9.90
N PRO A 438 14.57 -8.65 10.69
CA PRO A 438 13.98 -7.66 11.58
C PRO A 438 14.99 -7.28 12.67
N GLN A 439 14.99 -6.00 13.04
CA GLN A 439 15.98 -5.43 13.96
C GLN A 439 15.41 -5.17 15.35
N ARG A 440 14.08 -5.21 15.51
CA ARG A 440 13.37 -4.88 16.75
C ARG A 440 12.26 -5.88 17.04
N PRO A 441 11.90 -6.10 18.31
CA PRO A 441 10.74 -6.91 18.65
C PRO A 441 9.46 -6.46 17.94
N GLY A 442 8.72 -7.43 17.44
CA GLY A 442 7.50 -7.21 16.65
C GLY A 442 7.73 -7.03 15.15
N ASP A 443 8.94 -6.67 14.72
CA ASP A 443 9.23 -6.46 13.30
C ASP A 443 9.27 -7.78 12.52
N PHE A 444 8.98 -7.66 11.23
CA PHE A 444 8.91 -8.76 10.28
C PHE A 444 10.05 -8.67 9.27
N GLY A 445 10.54 -9.80 8.76
CA GLY A 445 11.58 -9.80 7.74
C GLY A 445 11.74 -11.14 7.02
N ILE A 446 12.82 -11.27 6.27
CA ILE A 446 13.17 -12.51 5.57
C ILE A 446 14.54 -12.99 6.03
N GLU A 447 14.63 -14.23 6.51
CA GLU A 447 15.89 -14.92 6.82
C GLU A 447 16.24 -15.88 5.68
N ARG A 448 17.49 -15.86 5.20
CA ARG A 448 17.96 -16.81 4.17
C ARG A 448 18.86 -17.86 4.80
N ILE A 449 18.45 -19.12 4.69
CA ILE A 449 19.18 -20.27 5.25
C ILE A 449 19.32 -21.31 4.16
N ASN A 450 20.57 -21.68 3.84
CA ASN A 450 20.87 -22.70 2.82
C ASN A 450 20.14 -22.46 1.49
N GLY A 451 20.03 -21.19 1.07
CA GLY A 451 19.33 -20.78 -0.15
C GLY A 451 17.81 -20.66 -0.03
N MET A 452 17.20 -21.11 1.06
CA MET A 452 15.76 -20.99 1.31
C MET A 452 15.44 -19.69 2.04
N ALA A 453 14.46 -18.93 1.53
CA ALA A 453 13.94 -17.73 2.18
C ALA A 453 12.83 -18.09 3.18
N TRP A 454 12.92 -17.60 4.41
CA TRP A 454 11.96 -17.80 5.49
C TRP A 454 11.34 -16.46 5.90
N LEU A 455 10.02 -16.42 6.00
CA LEU A 455 9.33 -15.33 6.66
C LEU A 455 9.58 -15.43 8.16
N VAL A 456 10.04 -14.35 8.78
CA VAL A 456 10.39 -14.31 10.20
C VAL A 456 9.75 -13.12 10.93
N ARG A 457 9.57 -13.27 12.24
CA ARG A 457 9.19 -12.20 13.16
C ARG A 457 10.16 -12.17 14.34
N ALA A 458 10.62 -10.97 14.72
CA ALA A 458 11.42 -10.80 15.92
C ALA A 458 10.54 -10.74 17.18
N HIS A 459 11.00 -11.38 18.25
CA HIS A 459 10.47 -11.27 19.62
C HIS A 459 11.57 -10.76 20.55
N GLU A 460 11.18 -10.21 21.70
CA GLU A 460 12.12 -9.96 22.80
C GLU A 460 12.74 -11.28 23.24
N ALA A 461 14.07 -11.32 23.43
CA ALA A 461 14.71 -12.51 24.00
C ALA A 461 14.21 -12.73 25.43
N ASP A 462 13.97 -14.00 25.75
CA ASP A 462 13.50 -14.43 27.06
C ASP A 462 14.48 -14.01 28.17
N GLU A 463 13.98 -13.31 29.21
CA GLU A 463 14.78 -12.80 30.34
C GLU A 463 15.52 -13.90 31.12
N THR A 464 15.14 -15.18 30.92
CA THR A 464 15.74 -16.35 31.57
C THR A 464 17.13 -16.72 31.04
N GLN A 465 17.59 -16.14 29.92
CA GLN A 465 18.96 -16.34 29.45
C GLN A 465 19.94 -15.45 30.24
N LYS A 466 20.87 -16.08 30.97
CA LYS A 466 21.85 -15.42 31.85
C LYS A 466 22.61 -14.33 31.10
N ARG A 467 22.29 -13.07 31.38
CA ARG A 467 23.02 -11.88 30.91
C ARG A 467 24.49 -11.98 31.29
N LYS A 468 25.41 -11.87 30.31
CA LYS A 468 26.84 -11.66 30.59
C LYS A 468 27.02 -10.26 31.18
N ARG A 469 27.71 -10.17 32.32
CA ARG A 469 27.97 -8.92 33.04
C ARG A 469 28.87 -8.01 32.18
N GLY A 470 28.32 -6.92 31.63
CA GLY A 470 29.09 -5.91 30.88
C GLY A 470 28.75 -5.75 29.39
N ALA A 471 27.74 -6.45 28.85
CA ALA A 471 27.27 -6.20 27.49
C ALA A 471 26.46 -4.88 27.42
N VAL A 472 26.71 -4.10 26.36
CA VAL A 472 25.88 -2.96 25.96
C VAL A 472 24.43 -3.44 25.80
N GLN A 473 23.44 -2.62 26.16
CA GLN A 473 22.02 -2.91 25.92
C GLN A 473 21.73 -2.91 24.42
N GLU A 474 22.11 -3.98 23.73
CA GLU A 474 21.41 -4.40 22.52
C GLU A 474 20.22 -5.22 23.02
N GLU A 475 19.02 -4.88 22.57
CA GLU A 475 17.84 -5.72 22.81
C GLU A 475 18.12 -7.06 22.11
N ASP A 476 18.53 -8.07 22.87
CA ASP A 476 18.68 -9.43 22.33
C ASP A 476 17.32 -9.82 21.73
N ILE A 477 17.25 -10.01 20.41
CA ILE A 477 16.04 -10.44 19.70
C ILE A 477 16.09 -11.92 19.37
N HIS A 478 14.95 -12.60 19.51
CA HIS A 478 14.78 -13.96 19.04
C HIS A 478 13.97 -13.98 17.74
N LEU A 479 14.51 -14.61 16.69
CA LEU A 479 13.81 -14.75 15.42
C LEU A 479 12.92 -15.99 15.42
N GLN A 480 11.60 -15.76 15.40
CA GLN A 480 10.62 -16.81 15.14
C GLN A 480 10.45 -17.00 13.64
N ARG A 481 10.81 -18.18 13.15
CA ARG A 481 10.50 -18.61 11.77
C ARG A 481 9.02 -18.94 11.65
N LEU A 482 8.35 -18.28 10.72
CA LEU A 482 6.91 -18.42 10.50
C LEU A 482 6.62 -19.50 9.45
N MET A 483 7.15 -19.32 8.23
CA MET A 483 7.04 -20.28 7.13
C MET A 483 8.08 -20.00 6.04
N PRO A 484 8.42 -20.99 5.20
CA PRO A 484 9.18 -20.76 3.98
C PRO A 484 8.41 -19.83 3.02
N ALA A 485 9.10 -18.89 2.38
CA ALA A 485 8.50 -18.03 1.37
C ALA A 485 7.96 -18.84 0.16
N ASP A 486 8.60 -19.96 -0.17
CA ASP A 486 8.19 -20.84 -1.26
C ASP A 486 6.88 -21.60 -0.99
N ALA A 487 6.44 -21.63 0.27
CA ALA A 487 5.14 -22.17 0.65
C ALA A 487 3.99 -21.20 0.34
N LEU A 488 4.28 -19.92 0.02
CA LEU A 488 3.29 -19.01 -0.55
C LEU A 488 2.92 -19.47 -1.97
N ARG A 489 1.64 -19.38 -2.32
CA ARG A 489 1.20 -19.60 -3.70
C ARG A 489 1.50 -18.40 -4.59
N ILE A 490 1.41 -17.19 -4.04
CA ILE A 490 1.88 -15.96 -4.69
C ILE A 490 3.41 -15.95 -4.71
N ARG A 491 4.00 -15.79 -5.90
CA ARG A 491 5.45 -15.92 -6.11
C ARG A 491 6.16 -14.56 -6.07
N GLY A 492 7.47 -14.58 -5.78
CA GLY A 492 8.34 -13.41 -5.85
C GLY A 492 8.53 -12.68 -4.52
N GLN A 493 9.68 -12.02 -4.38
CA GLN A 493 10.07 -11.31 -3.14
C GLN A 493 9.08 -10.20 -2.76
N HIS A 494 8.56 -9.46 -3.73
CA HIS A 494 7.56 -8.41 -3.46
C HIS A 494 6.28 -8.98 -2.82
N ASN A 495 5.89 -10.21 -3.17
CA ASN A 495 4.75 -10.89 -2.58
C ASN A 495 5.04 -11.43 -1.18
N ALA A 496 6.29 -11.84 -0.90
CA ALA A 496 6.73 -12.10 0.46
C ALA A 496 6.68 -10.83 1.32
N LEU A 497 7.08 -9.67 0.80
CA LEU A 497 6.95 -8.39 1.51
C LEU A 497 5.48 -8.00 1.75
N ASN A 498 4.62 -8.18 0.74
CA ASN A 498 3.17 -7.98 0.89
C ASN A 498 2.59 -8.88 1.99
N ALA A 499 3.03 -10.14 2.07
CA ALA A 499 2.63 -11.06 3.13
C ALA A 499 3.07 -10.60 4.52
N LEU A 500 4.31 -10.11 4.68
CA LEU A 500 4.81 -9.57 5.94
C LEU A 500 4.02 -8.32 6.36
N ALA A 501 3.70 -7.42 5.42
CA ALA A 501 2.86 -6.26 5.68
C ALA A 501 1.44 -6.65 6.14
N ALA A 502 0.82 -7.62 5.46
CA ALA A 502 -0.51 -8.12 5.81
C ALA A 502 -0.53 -8.78 7.21
N LEU A 503 0.49 -9.58 7.53
CA LEU A 503 0.65 -10.17 8.87
C LEU A 503 0.81 -9.09 9.94
N ALA A 504 1.64 -8.06 9.72
CA ALA A 504 1.83 -6.97 10.65
C ALA A 504 0.53 -6.20 10.93
N LEU A 505 -0.27 -5.92 9.89
CA LEU A 505 -1.58 -5.30 10.02
C LEU A 505 -2.56 -6.19 10.77
N ALA A 506 -2.70 -7.47 10.41
CA ALA A 506 -3.65 -8.36 11.05
C ALA A 506 -3.30 -8.64 12.53
N VAL A 507 -2.01 -8.75 12.89
CA VAL A 507 -1.57 -8.83 14.29
C VAL A 507 -1.99 -7.60 15.08
N SER A 508 -1.93 -6.40 14.49
CA SER A 508 -2.34 -5.16 15.16
C SER A 508 -3.84 -5.09 15.45
N ALA A 509 -4.66 -5.82 14.69
CA ALA A 509 -6.08 -6.03 14.98
C ALA A 509 -6.31 -7.14 16.02
N GLY A 510 -5.25 -7.70 16.64
CA GLY A 510 -5.34 -8.76 17.63
C GLY A 510 -5.67 -10.13 17.04
N CYS A 511 -5.24 -10.42 15.81
CA CYS A 511 -5.41 -11.73 15.19
C CYS A 511 -4.26 -12.68 15.59
N PRO A 512 -4.55 -13.94 16.00
CA PRO A 512 -3.53 -14.91 16.39
C PRO A 512 -2.71 -15.41 15.19
N MET A 513 -1.39 -15.55 15.37
CA MET A 513 -0.46 -15.91 14.29
C MET A 513 -0.77 -17.26 13.63
N GLY A 514 -1.08 -18.30 14.41
CA GLY A 514 -1.26 -19.67 13.91
C GLY A 514 -2.29 -19.79 12.76
N PRO A 515 -3.57 -19.40 12.97
CA PRO A 515 -4.58 -19.42 11.91
C PRO A 515 -4.22 -18.55 10.70
N MET A 516 -3.56 -17.41 10.92
CA MET A 516 -3.12 -16.55 9.82
C MET A 516 -2.08 -17.22 8.92
N LEU A 517 -1.13 -17.98 9.46
CA LEU A 517 -0.15 -18.70 8.63
C LEU A 517 -0.81 -19.75 7.72
N PHE A 518 -1.93 -20.34 8.16
CA PHE A 518 -2.73 -21.22 7.31
C PHE A 518 -3.40 -20.43 6.18
N GLY A 519 -4.09 -19.34 6.50
CA GLY A 519 -4.72 -18.48 5.48
C GLY A 519 -3.73 -17.89 4.48
N LEU A 520 -2.55 -17.48 4.96
CA LEU A 520 -1.46 -16.96 4.15
C LEU A 520 -0.98 -17.97 3.10
N ARG A 521 -0.90 -19.25 3.47
CA ARG A 521 -0.52 -20.34 2.56
C ARG A 521 -1.59 -20.61 1.49
N GLU A 522 -2.86 -20.32 1.78
CA GLU A 522 -3.97 -20.62 0.87
C GLU A 522 -4.26 -19.53 -0.15
N TYR A 523 -3.92 -18.28 0.17
CA TYR A 523 -4.12 -17.11 -0.70
C TYR A 523 -3.48 -17.31 -2.08
N ARG A 524 -4.28 -17.11 -3.15
CA ARG A 524 -3.88 -17.38 -4.53
C ARG A 524 -3.49 -16.15 -5.34
N GLY A 525 -3.63 -14.96 -4.77
CA GLY A 525 -3.50 -13.70 -5.50
C GLY A 525 -4.83 -13.24 -6.08
N GLU A 526 -4.83 -12.00 -6.59
CA GLU A 526 -6.00 -11.39 -7.20
C GLU A 526 -5.98 -11.60 -8.71
N PRO A 527 -7.16 -11.61 -9.38
CA PRO A 527 -7.24 -11.57 -10.82
C PRO A 527 -6.39 -10.44 -11.40
N HIS A 528 -5.78 -10.69 -12.56
CA HIS A 528 -4.96 -9.70 -13.29
C HIS A 528 -3.70 -9.19 -12.55
N ARG A 529 -3.23 -9.90 -11.51
CA ARG A 529 -1.99 -9.58 -10.77
C ARG A 529 -0.99 -10.72 -10.87
N VAL A 530 -0.28 -10.79 -12.00
CA VAL A 530 0.60 -11.91 -12.35
C VAL A 530 -0.15 -13.24 -12.27
N GLU A 531 -1.39 -13.25 -12.75
CA GLU A 531 -2.30 -14.38 -12.70
C GLU A 531 -1.98 -15.38 -13.82
N PRO A 532 -1.71 -16.65 -13.52
CA PRO A 532 -1.56 -17.66 -14.56
C PRO A 532 -2.93 -17.94 -15.21
N VAL A 533 -3.08 -17.62 -16.50
CA VAL A 533 -4.37 -17.71 -17.21
C VAL A 533 -4.49 -18.93 -18.13
N ALA A 534 -3.40 -19.36 -18.76
CA ALA A 534 -3.43 -20.49 -19.69
C ALA A 534 -2.05 -21.11 -19.92
N ILE A 535 -2.05 -22.36 -20.38
CA ILE A 535 -0.89 -23.00 -21.02
C ILE A 535 -1.31 -23.41 -22.42
N ILE A 536 -0.69 -22.81 -23.45
CA ILE A 536 -0.98 -23.10 -24.86
C ILE A 536 0.32 -23.50 -25.52
N ASP A 537 0.37 -24.69 -26.12
CA ASP A 537 1.55 -25.24 -26.80
C ASP A 537 2.84 -25.19 -25.95
N GLY A 538 2.70 -25.39 -24.64
CA GLY A 538 3.82 -25.36 -23.67
C GLY A 538 4.27 -23.96 -23.26
N VAL A 539 3.57 -22.90 -23.67
CA VAL A 539 3.79 -21.52 -23.22
C VAL A 539 2.79 -21.18 -22.12
N GLU A 540 3.30 -20.78 -20.95
CA GLU A 540 2.50 -20.25 -19.85
C GLU A 540 2.20 -18.76 -20.05
N TYR A 541 0.93 -18.38 -19.93
CA TYR A 541 0.44 -17.01 -20.06
C TYR A 541 0.11 -16.46 -18.68
N PHE A 542 0.56 -15.23 -18.42
CA PHE A 542 0.28 -14.49 -17.19
C PHE A 542 -0.43 -13.19 -17.50
N ASP A 543 -1.54 -12.92 -16.82
CA ASP A 543 -2.24 -11.64 -16.85
C ASP A 543 -1.76 -10.74 -15.70
N ASP A 544 -1.14 -9.62 -16.07
CA ASP A 544 -0.72 -8.56 -15.15
C ASP A 544 -1.26 -7.19 -15.60
N SER A 545 -2.48 -7.16 -16.15
CA SER A 545 -3.10 -5.94 -16.68
C SER A 545 -3.36 -4.85 -15.63
N LYS A 546 -3.28 -5.18 -14.33
CA LYS A 546 -3.28 -4.20 -13.23
C LYS A 546 -1.90 -3.60 -12.93
N GLY A 547 -0.85 -4.00 -13.65
CA GLY A 547 0.49 -3.42 -13.62
C GLY A 547 0.57 -2.08 -14.37
N THR A 548 -0.19 -1.07 -13.92
CA THR A 548 -0.37 0.19 -14.67
C THR A 548 0.76 1.23 -14.47
N ASN A 549 1.88 0.84 -13.89
CA ASN A 549 3.04 1.72 -13.65
C ASN A 549 4.36 0.94 -13.80
N VAL A 550 5.43 1.69 -14.03
CA VAL A 550 6.79 1.15 -14.30
C VAL A 550 7.28 0.22 -13.18
N GLY A 551 7.01 0.59 -11.93
CA GLY A 551 7.42 -0.20 -10.77
C GLY A 551 6.71 -1.55 -10.67
N ALA A 552 5.43 -1.62 -11.00
CA ALA A 552 4.66 -2.86 -11.00
C ALA A 552 5.21 -3.86 -12.03
N THR A 553 5.40 -3.39 -13.27
CA THR A 553 5.95 -4.20 -14.35
C THR A 553 7.37 -4.68 -14.04
N ALA A 554 8.21 -3.82 -13.48
CA ALA A 554 9.55 -4.21 -13.03
C ALA A 554 9.50 -5.33 -11.98
N ALA A 555 8.60 -5.23 -11.00
CA ALA A 555 8.42 -6.25 -9.97
C ALA A 555 7.91 -7.58 -10.54
N ALA A 556 7.01 -7.55 -11.53
CA ALA A 556 6.53 -8.74 -12.23
C ALA A 556 7.66 -9.43 -13.01
N LEU A 557 8.48 -8.67 -13.75
CA LEU A 557 9.63 -9.20 -14.48
C LEU A 557 10.68 -9.80 -13.54
N LEU A 558 10.99 -9.12 -12.42
CA LEU A 558 11.90 -9.63 -11.40
C LEU A 558 11.38 -10.91 -10.73
N GLY A 559 10.06 -11.04 -10.58
CA GLY A 559 9.43 -12.22 -9.97
C GLY A 559 9.34 -13.42 -10.92
N LEU A 560 8.79 -13.23 -12.12
CA LEU A 560 8.63 -14.29 -13.12
C LEU A 560 9.96 -14.69 -13.75
N GLY A 561 10.90 -13.75 -13.87
CA GLY A 561 12.15 -13.93 -14.58
C GLY A 561 13.20 -14.79 -13.88
N VAL A 562 13.03 -15.08 -12.59
CA VAL A 562 14.04 -15.81 -11.79
C VAL A 562 14.34 -17.19 -12.39
N ASP A 563 13.29 -17.90 -12.80
CA ASP A 563 13.40 -19.30 -13.24
C ASP A 563 13.29 -19.46 -14.77
N ARG A 564 12.95 -18.39 -15.50
CA ARG A 564 12.60 -18.47 -16.93
C ARG A 564 12.76 -17.13 -17.64
N LYS A 565 12.91 -17.19 -18.96
CA LYS A 565 12.80 -16.00 -19.81
C LYS A 565 11.34 -15.70 -20.15
N VAL A 566 10.97 -14.42 -20.18
CA VAL A 566 9.59 -13.95 -20.40
C VAL A 566 9.45 -13.22 -21.73
N ILE A 567 8.32 -13.38 -22.41
CA ILE A 567 7.92 -12.47 -23.49
C ILE A 567 6.98 -11.46 -22.85
N VAL A 568 7.33 -10.17 -22.90
CA VAL A 568 6.57 -9.13 -22.21
C VAL A 568 5.83 -8.24 -23.20
N ILE A 569 4.57 -7.92 -22.91
CA ILE A 569 3.76 -6.96 -23.66
C ILE A 569 3.72 -5.67 -22.83
N LEU A 570 4.21 -4.56 -23.38
CA LEU A 570 4.27 -3.26 -22.71
C LEU A 570 3.53 -2.21 -23.54
N GLY A 571 2.76 -1.34 -22.90
CA GLY A 571 2.06 -0.30 -23.65
C GLY A 571 0.88 0.34 -22.94
N GLY A 572 0.32 1.37 -23.58
CA GLY A 572 -0.81 2.14 -23.07
C GLY A 572 -0.51 3.64 -22.96
N GLU A 573 -1.09 4.29 -21.95
CA GLU A 573 -0.81 5.68 -21.56
C GLU A 573 0.09 5.67 -20.31
N GLY A 574 1.33 6.11 -20.49
CA GLY A 574 2.41 6.09 -19.51
C GLY A 574 2.33 7.18 -18.44
N LYS A 575 1.42 8.16 -18.59
CA LYS A 575 1.19 9.25 -17.62
C LYS A 575 2.45 10.05 -17.27
N GLY A 576 3.37 10.20 -18.23
CA GLY A 576 4.62 10.93 -18.03
C GLY A 576 5.63 10.26 -17.08
N GLN A 577 5.50 8.95 -16.84
CA GLN A 577 6.47 8.19 -16.05
C GLN A 577 7.81 8.03 -16.80
N ASP A 578 8.91 7.93 -16.04
CA ASP A 578 10.20 7.51 -16.56
C ASP A 578 10.24 5.98 -16.71
N PHE A 579 10.42 5.49 -17.94
CA PHE A 579 10.50 4.06 -18.25
C PHE A 579 11.89 3.45 -18.05
N SER A 580 12.93 4.28 -17.82
CA SER A 580 14.31 3.83 -17.61
C SER A 580 14.47 2.67 -16.60
N PRO A 581 13.70 2.61 -15.49
CA PRO A 581 13.78 1.49 -14.54
C PRO A 581 13.40 0.11 -15.12
N LEU A 582 12.72 0.04 -16.26
CA LEU A 582 12.43 -1.24 -16.93
C LEU A 582 13.64 -1.81 -17.65
N ALA A 583 14.67 -1.01 -17.96
CA ALA A 583 15.76 -1.43 -18.82
C ALA A 583 16.52 -2.65 -18.26
N ASP A 584 16.84 -2.66 -16.97
CA ASP A 584 17.57 -3.78 -16.36
C ASP A 584 16.73 -5.07 -16.25
N PRO A 585 15.50 -5.04 -15.67
CA PRO A 585 14.63 -6.22 -15.66
C PRO A 585 14.34 -6.78 -17.06
N VAL A 586 14.10 -5.91 -18.04
CA VAL A 586 13.86 -6.33 -19.43
C VAL A 586 15.11 -6.99 -20.01
N ARG A 587 16.29 -6.37 -19.90
CA ARG A 587 17.55 -6.97 -20.41
C ARG A 587 17.83 -8.32 -19.77
N ARG A 588 17.59 -8.44 -18.47
CA ARG A 588 17.91 -9.64 -17.70
C ARG A 588 16.91 -10.77 -17.96
N PHE A 589 15.62 -10.48 -18.08
CA PHE A 589 14.58 -11.51 -18.04
C PHE A 589 13.75 -11.62 -19.32
N ALA A 590 13.64 -10.57 -20.12
CA ALA A 590 12.87 -10.63 -21.36
C ALA A 590 13.63 -11.42 -22.45
N ARG A 591 12.91 -12.31 -23.13
CA ARG A 591 13.32 -12.93 -24.40
C ARG A 591 12.95 -12.02 -25.58
N ALA A 592 11.82 -11.35 -25.48
CA ALA A 592 11.30 -10.41 -26.46
C ALA A 592 10.36 -9.42 -25.75
N VAL A 593 10.21 -8.24 -26.34
CA VAL A 593 9.30 -7.18 -25.90
C VAL A 593 8.36 -6.87 -27.05
N VAL A 594 7.05 -6.86 -26.79
CA VAL A 594 6.02 -6.43 -27.74
C VAL A 594 5.43 -5.12 -27.24
N LEU A 595 5.55 -4.06 -28.03
CA LEU A 595 5.07 -2.73 -27.65
C LEU A 595 3.70 -2.44 -28.26
N ILE A 596 2.79 -1.85 -27.48
CA ILE A 596 1.43 -1.49 -27.91
C ILE A 596 1.02 -0.10 -27.41
N GLY A 597 -0.02 0.47 -28.01
CA GLY A 597 -0.66 1.69 -27.49
C GLY A 597 0.09 3.00 -27.72
N ARG A 598 -0.39 4.07 -27.07
CA ARG A 598 -0.01 5.47 -27.33
C ARG A 598 1.48 5.73 -27.10
N ASP A 599 2.01 5.25 -25.98
CA ASP A 599 3.37 5.57 -25.55
C ASP A 599 4.41 4.47 -25.93
N ALA A 600 4.05 3.55 -26.84
CA ALA A 600 5.00 2.56 -27.37
C ALA A 600 6.31 3.18 -27.89
N PRO A 601 6.31 4.29 -28.67
CA PRO A 601 7.56 4.90 -29.16
C PRO A 601 8.44 5.51 -28.07
N VAL A 602 7.89 5.75 -26.87
CA VAL A 602 8.65 6.28 -25.72
C VAL A 602 9.33 5.14 -24.95
N ILE A 603 8.78 3.92 -25.05
CA ILE A 603 9.29 2.72 -24.37
C ILE A 603 10.41 2.05 -25.19
N GLU A 604 10.39 2.15 -26.52
CA GLU A 604 11.42 1.66 -27.45
C GLU A 604 12.76 2.38 -27.26
#